data_AF-A5CYP8-F1
#
_entry.id   AF-A5CYP8-F1
#
_cell.length_a   1.000
_cell.length_b   1.000
_cell.length_c   1.000
_cell.angle_alpha   90.00
_cell.angle_beta   90.00
_cell.angle_gamma   90.00
#
_symmetry.space_group_name_H-M   'P 1'
#
loop_
_entity.id
_entity.type
_entity.pdbx_description
1 polymer ?
#
loop_
_entity_poly.entity_id
_entity_poly.type
_entity_poly.pdbx_seq_one_letter_code
_entity_poly.pdbx_strand_id
1 'polypeptide(L)'
;METEKRERNIRLLSLDNWRANVFQVSDEFTYTNGTHTIRADIVFLINGVPVLLVETKSTGEIEGIAKALDQLRRYHQQAPELLALTQVFGLTHLARFYYGATWSLSRKNLFNWRDEIESQDFETLVKSFIHPQRVLRVLTDFIMFTRKDDLLNKVILRPHQMRAVGRVLNRAAGPAKKRGLVWHTQGSGKTYTMITIAKKLIEDPRFDNPTVLMLVDRNELEQQLFGNLTSCGLGTKAG
;
A
#
# COMPACT_ATOMS: atom_id res chain seq x y z
N MET A 1 -5.37 -32.05 36.79
CA MET A 1 -5.28 -30.59 36.56
C MET A 1 -5.45 -30.37 35.07
N GLU A 2 -6.65 -30.05 34.62
CA GLU A 2 -6.90 -29.66 33.24
C GLU A 2 -6.14 -28.35 32.97
N THR A 3 -5.20 -28.39 32.03
CA THR A 3 -4.57 -27.19 31.48
C THR A 3 -5.65 -26.35 30.80
N GLU A 4 -6.06 -25.26 31.46
CA GLU A 4 -6.92 -24.23 30.86
C GLU A 4 -6.41 -23.86 29.46
N LYS A 5 -7.26 -24.06 28.45
CA LYS A 5 -7.01 -23.56 27.10
C LYS A 5 -6.93 -22.04 27.14
N ARG A 6 -5.71 -21.49 27.21
CA ARG A 6 -5.47 -20.04 27.12
C ARG A 6 -5.46 -19.62 25.66
N GLU A 7 -6.46 -18.86 25.26
CA GLU A 7 -6.47 -18.18 23.98
C GLU A 7 -5.49 -17.00 24.02
N ARG A 8 -4.62 -16.90 23.00
CA ARG A 8 -3.68 -15.79 22.84
C ARG A 8 -3.90 -15.13 21.50
N ASN A 9 -4.16 -13.83 21.51
CA ASN A 9 -4.21 -13.03 20.29
C ASN A 9 -2.80 -12.82 19.76
N ILE A 10 -2.48 -13.43 18.61
CA ILE A 10 -1.20 -13.22 17.92
C ILE A 10 -1.38 -12.04 16.97
N ARG A 11 -0.58 -10.98 17.16
CA ARG A 11 -0.54 -9.83 16.25
C ARG A 11 0.66 -9.95 15.33
N LEU A 12 0.41 -9.93 14.01
CA LEU A 12 1.48 -9.93 13.02
C LEU A 12 2.21 -8.59 12.97
N LEU A 13 1.50 -7.47 13.12
CA LEU A 13 2.06 -6.11 13.06
C LEU A 13 1.61 -5.29 14.28
N SER A 14 2.55 -4.61 14.92
CA SER A 14 2.29 -3.59 15.93
C SER A 14 2.16 -2.22 15.25
N LEU A 15 0.92 -1.75 15.08
CA LEU A 15 0.64 -0.48 14.39
C LEU A 15 0.75 0.74 15.31
N ASP A 16 0.28 0.60 16.57
CA ASP A 16 0.29 1.68 17.56
C ASP A 16 1.71 2.05 17.99
N ASN A 17 2.58 1.05 18.08
CA ASN A 17 4.02 1.23 18.30
C ASN A 17 4.79 0.51 17.19
N TRP A 18 5.03 1.20 16.09
CA TRP A 18 5.76 0.64 14.95
C TRP A 18 7.16 0.12 15.31
N ARG A 19 7.82 0.70 16.33
CA ARG A 19 9.16 0.28 16.78
C ARG A 19 9.17 -1.07 17.51
N ALA A 20 8.00 -1.57 17.92
CA ALA A 20 7.90 -2.90 18.50
C ALA A 20 7.95 -4.03 17.45
N ASN A 21 7.92 -3.69 16.15
CA ASN A 21 8.19 -4.66 15.10
C ASN A 21 9.69 -4.78 14.85
N VAL A 22 10.10 -5.97 14.42
CA VAL A 22 11.45 -6.24 13.89
C VAL A 22 11.43 -5.99 12.39
N PHE A 23 12.26 -5.07 11.92
CA PHE A 23 12.43 -4.76 10.49
C PHE A 23 13.74 -5.36 10.00
N GLN A 24 13.68 -6.11 8.90
CA GLN A 24 14.84 -6.78 8.32
C GLN A 24 14.90 -6.50 6.83
N VAL A 25 16.11 -6.58 6.28
CA VAL A 25 16.36 -6.52 4.84
C VAL A 25 17.33 -7.64 4.49
N SER A 26 17.08 -8.29 3.36
CA SER A 26 17.99 -9.27 2.76
C SER A 26 18.26 -8.84 1.32
N ASP A 27 19.51 -8.87 0.92
CA ASP A 27 19.92 -8.88 -0.47
C ASP A 27 19.87 -10.33 -1.03
N GLU A 28 19.77 -10.45 -2.35
CA GLU A 28 19.82 -11.71 -3.11
C GLU A 28 18.92 -12.82 -2.52
N PHE A 29 17.73 -12.42 -2.09
CA PHE A 29 16.79 -13.27 -1.36
C PHE A 29 16.29 -14.39 -2.28
N THR A 30 16.68 -15.62 -1.96
CA THR A 30 16.33 -16.81 -2.74
C THR A 30 15.12 -17.52 -2.13
N TYR A 31 14.15 -17.87 -2.98
CA TYR A 31 12.98 -18.66 -2.60
C TYR A 31 12.77 -19.83 -3.57
N THR A 32 12.56 -21.02 -3.02
CA THR A 32 12.34 -22.25 -3.77
C THR A 32 11.06 -22.93 -3.31
N ASN A 33 10.14 -23.25 -4.23
CA ASN A 33 8.91 -24.01 -3.96
C ASN A 33 9.00 -25.48 -4.41
N GLY A 34 10.21 -26.01 -4.55
CA GLY A 34 10.50 -27.36 -5.02
C GLY A 34 10.61 -27.48 -6.55
N THR A 35 9.85 -26.68 -7.30
CA THR A 35 9.86 -26.70 -8.78
C THR A 35 10.64 -25.53 -9.36
N HIS A 36 10.43 -24.33 -8.81
CA HIS A 36 11.08 -23.12 -9.26
C HIS A 36 11.90 -22.52 -8.13
N THR A 37 12.98 -21.85 -8.54
CA THR A 37 13.78 -21.00 -7.65
C THR A 37 13.81 -19.61 -8.26
N ILE A 38 13.44 -18.62 -7.45
CA ILE A 38 13.58 -17.20 -7.80
C ILE A 38 14.57 -16.55 -6.85
N ARG A 39 15.18 -15.45 -7.29
CA ARG A 39 16.11 -14.68 -6.47
C ARG A 39 15.83 -13.20 -6.65
N ALA A 40 15.23 -12.58 -5.65
CA ALA A 40 14.91 -11.16 -5.66
C ALA A 40 16.10 -10.35 -5.14
N ASP A 41 16.42 -9.23 -5.79
CA ASP A 41 17.61 -8.44 -5.45
C ASP A 41 17.58 -7.94 -4.00
N ILE A 42 16.43 -7.43 -3.53
CA ILE A 42 16.25 -6.96 -2.15
C ILE A 42 14.85 -7.34 -1.65
N VAL A 43 14.75 -7.88 -0.44
CA VAL A 43 13.48 -8.17 0.23
C VAL A 43 13.47 -7.57 1.63
N PHE A 44 12.43 -6.80 1.93
CA PHE A 44 12.14 -6.25 3.25
C PHE A 44 11.15 -7.13 3.99
N LEU A 45 11.46 -7.44 5.25
CA LEU A 45 10.64 -8.25 6.12
C LEU A 45 10.22 -7.47 7.37
N ILE A 46 9.02 -7.77 7.86
CA ILE A 46 8.51 -7.30 9.14
C ILE A 46 8.14 -8.51 9.98
N ASN A 47 8.74 -8.64 11.17
CA ASN A 47 8.56 -9.78 12.06
C ASN A 47 8.80 -11.13 11.35
N GLY A 48 9.82 -11.18 10.46
CA GLY A 48 10.18 -12.36 9.67
C GLY A 48 9.31 -12.62 8.44
N VAL A 49 8.25 -11.84 8.20
CA VAL A 49 7.38 -12.00 7.02
C VAL A 49 7.83 -11.06 5.89
N PRO A 50 8.08 -11.55 4.67
CA PRO A 50 8.46 -10.71 3.54
C PRO A 50 7.25 -9.88 3.07
N VAL A 51 7.41 -8.55 3.03
CA VAL A 51 6.31 -7.61 2.73
C VAL A 51 6.54 -6.76 1.50
N LEU A 52 7.80 -6.50 1.14
CA LEU A 52 8.20 -5.67 0.01
C LEU A 52 9.42 -6.31 -0.66
N LEU A 53 9.31 -6.61 -1.95
CA LEU A 53 10.47 -7.02 -2.76
C LEU A 53 10.86 -5.87 -3.69
N VAL A 54 12.15 -5.71 -3.97
CA VAL A 54 12.66 -4.68 -4.87
C VAL A 54 13.58 -5.32 -5.91
N GLU A 55 13.32 -5.00 -7.18
CA GLU A 55 14.15 -5.36 -8.31
C GLU A 55 14.91 -4.13 -8.81
N THR A 56 16.20 -4.31 -9.02
CA THR A 56 17.14 -3.26 -9.41
C THR A 56 17.72 -3.57 -10.79
N LYS A 57 17.90 -2.51 -11.58
CA LYS A 57 18.58 -2.54 -12.88
C LYS A 57 19.63 -1.45 -12.92
N SER A 58 20.61 -1.60 -13.80
CA SER A 58 21.64 -0.57 -13.96
C SER A 58 21.06 0.69 -14.62
N THR A 59 21.66 1.85 -14.37
CA THR A 59 21.23 3.15 -14.93
C THR A 59 21.29 3.19 -16.46
N GLY A 60 22.26 2.47 -17.06
CA GLY A 60 22.45 2.39 -18.51
C GLY A 60 21.58 1.33 -19.20
N GLU A 61 20.76 0.60 -18.45
CA GLU A 61 19.96 -0.47 -19.03
C GLU A 61 18.76 0.06 -19.83
N ILE A 62 18.77 -0.23 -21.13
CA ILE A 62 17.65 0.04 -22.03
C ILE A 62 16.41 -0.66 -21.50
N GLU A 63 15.36 0.13 -21.29
CA GLU A 63 14.07 -0.30 -20.74
C GLU A 63 14.17 -1.06 -19.40
N GLY A 64 15.15 -0.71 -18.53
CA GLY A 64 15.38 -1.41 -17.26
C GLY A 64 14.12 -1.63 -16.42
N ILE A 65 13.25 -0.61 -16.28
CA ILE A 65 11.98 -0.75 -15.53
C ILE A 65 11.02 -1.75 -16.18
N ALA A 66 10.96 -1.81 -17.52
CA ALA A 66 10.10 -2.77 -18.20
C ALA A 66 10.59 -4.20 -17.99
N LYS A 67 11.91 -4.43 -18.11
CA LYS A 67 12.53 -5.73 -17.83
C LYS A 67 12.35 -6.16 -16.38
N ALA A 68 12.51 -5.24 -15.43
CA ALA A 68 12.26 -5.51 -14.01
C ALA A 68 10.79 -5.89 -13.76
N LEU A 69 9.84 -5.22 -14.44
CA LEU A 69 8.42 -5.59 -14.38
C LEU A 69 8.15 -6.98 -15.00
N ASP A 70 8.83 -7.34 -16.08
CA ASP A 70 8.72 -8.67 -16.69
C ASP A 70 9.33 -9.77 -15.81
N GLN A 71 10.42 -9.48 -15.09
CA GLN A 71 10.97 -10.35 -14.05
C GLN A 71 9.99 -10.56 -12.90
N LEU A 72 9.35 -9.49 -12.42
CA LEU A 72 8.29 -9.57 -11.41
C LEU A 72 7.10 -10.42 -11.88
N ARG A 73 6.68 -10.30 -13.15
CA ARG A 73 5.61 -11.13 -13.72
C ARG A 73 5.98 -12.61 -13.70
N ARG A 74 7.24 -12.93 -14.01
CA ARG A 74 7.79 -14.28 -13.89
C ARG A 74 7.72 -14.80 -12.46
N TYR A 75 8.06 -13.97 -11.47
CA TYR A 75 7.98 -14.37 -10.07
C TYR A 75 6.55 -14.69 -9.62
N HIS A 76 5.55 -13.94 -10.09
CA HIS A 76 4.15 -14.26 -9.79
C HIS A 76 3.71 -15.61 -10.37
N GLN A 77 4.29 -16.03 -11.49
CA GLN A 77 4.02 -17.35 -12.08
C GLN A 77 4.80 -18.46 -11.37
N GLN A 78 6.05 -18.20 -11.01
CA GLN A 78 6.98 -19.22 -10.51
C GLN A 78 6.94 -19.42 -9.00
N ALA A 79 6.64 -18.38 -8.23
CA ALA A 79 6.64 -18.37 -6.76
C ALA A 79 5.43 -17.61 -6.19
N PRO A 80 4.18 -17.95 -6.61
CA PRO A 80 2.98 -17.24 -6.16
C PRO A 80 2.82 -17.22 -4.63
N GLU A 81 3.39 -18.19 -3.92
CA GLU A 81 3.33 -18.29 -2.46
C GLU A 81 4.14 -17.17 -1.77
N LEU A 82 5.33 -16.84 -2.29
CA LEU A 82 6.09 -15.67 -1.82
C LEU A 82 5.33 -14.39 -2.15
N LEU A 83 4.74 -14.31 -3.34
CA LEU A 83 4.03 -13.12 -3.83
C LEU A 83 2.69 -12.91 -3.12
N ALA A 84 2.12 -13.95 -2.50
CA ALA A 84 0.99 -13.84 -1.60
C ALA A 84 1.37 -13.13 -0.29
N LEU A 85 2.63 -13.19 0.13
CA LEU A 85 3.16 -12.52 1.32
C LEU A 85 3.64 -11.10 1.00
N THR A 86 4.51 -10.95 0.01
CA THR A 86 5.01 -9.64 -0.40
C THR A 86 3.85 -8.84 -0.97
N GLN A 87 3.33 -7.85 -0.23
CA GLN A 87 2.14 -7.10 -0.65
C GLN A 87 2.47 -5.99 -1.64
N VAL A 88 3.73 -5.53 -1.64
CA VAL A 88 4.26 -4.41 -2.42
C VAL A 88 5.50 -4.87 -3.18
N PHE A 89 5.76 -4.27 -4.33
CA PHE A 89 7.03 -4.39 -5.01
C PHE A 89 7.60 -3.00 -5.33
N GLY A 90 8.93 -2.91 -5.43
CA GLY A 90 9.67 -1.76 -5.94
C GLY A 90 10.48 -2.12 -7.18
N LEU A 91 10.60 -1.21 -8.14
CA LEU A 91 11.45 -1.35 -9.32
C LEU A 91 12.31 -0.11 -9.46
N THR A 92 13.62 -0.26 -9.67
CA THR A 92 14.50 0.90 -9.84
C THR A 92 15.61 0.67 -10.85
N HIS A 93 16.04 1.75 -11.51
CA HIS A 93 17.26 1.82 -12.30
C HIS A 93 18.25 2.83 -11.69
N LEU A 94 18.21 3.01 -10.36
CA LEU A 94 19.05 3.92 -9.56
C LEU A 94 18.91 5.43 -9.88
N ALA A 95 18.06 5.83 -10.82
CA ALA A 95 17.68 7.24 -11.02
C ALA A 95 16.24 7.55 -10.60
N ARG A 96 15.36 6.54 -10.59
CA ARG A 96 13.96 6.65 -10.17
C ARG A 96 13.55 5.40 -9.41
N PHE A 97 12.69 5.58 -8.43
CA PHE A 97 12.12 4.49 -7.65
C PHE A 97 10.63 4.36 -7.97
N TYR A 98 10.26 3.25 -8.60
CA TYR A 98 8.88 2.91 -8.89
C TYR A 98 8.37 1.88 -7.89
N TYR A 99 7.07 1.89 -7.62
CA TYR A 99 6.44 0.90 -6.76
C TYR A 99 5.04 0.55 -7.26
N GLY A 100 4.55 -0.60 -6.82
CA GLY A 100 3.21 -1.10 -7.11
C GLY A 100 2.77 -2.14 -6.08
N ALA A 101 1.51 -2.54 -6.13
CA ALA A 101 1.02 -3.67 -5.36
C ALA A 101 1.27 -4.98 -6.14
N THR A 102 1.70 -6.03 -5.46
CA THR A 102 1.71 -7.39 -6.05
C THR A 102 0.32 -7.77 -6.55
N TRP A 103 0.25 -8.64 -7.55
CA TRP A 103 -1.00 -8.97 -8.25
C TRP A 103 -1.63 -7.79 -9.03
N SER A 104 -0.91 -6.68 -9.19
CA SER A 104 -1.30 -5.51 -9.99
C SER A 104 -0.21 -5.16 -11.02
N LEU A 105 -0.04 -6.05 -12.01
CA LEU A 105 1.15 -6.10 -12.88
C LEU A 105 1.09 -5.26 -14.17
N SER A 106 0.11 -4.37 -14.27
CA SER A 106 -0.01 -3.43 -15.39
C SER A 106 0.96 -2.27 -15.22
N ARG A 107 1.61 -1.83 -16.31
CA ARG A 107 2.45 -0.62 -16.32
C ARG A 107 1.69 0.62 -15.84
N LYS A 108 0.36 0.69 -16.01
CA LYS A 108 -0.48 1.80 -15.55
C LYS A 108 -0.61 1.88 -14.01
N ASN A 109 -0.34 0.77 -13.33
CA ASN A 109 -0.39 0.66 -11.87
C ASN A 109 1.00 0.75 -11.22
N LEU A 110 2.02 1.09 -12.03
CA LEU A 110 3.36 1.36 -11.57
C LEU A 110 3.52 2.87 -11.32
N PHE A 111 3.81 3.24 -10.08
CA PHE A 111 3.90 4.65 -9.69
C PHE A 111 5.33 5.03 -9.35
N ASN A 112 5.78 6.17 -9.87
CA ASN A 112 7.05 6.77 -9.47
C ASN A 112 6.88 7.40 -8.08
N TRP A 113 7.68 6.97 -7.11
CA TRP A 113 7.74 7.62 -5.81
C TRP A 113 8.37 9.00 -5.96
N ARG A 114 7.67 10.01 -5.47
CA ARG A 114 8.12 11.41 -5.47
C ARG A 114 7.73 12.02 -4.14
N ASP A 115 8.71 12.49 -3.40
CA ASP A 115 8.48 13.29 -2.20
C ASP A 115 8.15 14.76 -2.57
N GLU A 116 7.77 15.58 -1.59
CA GLU A 116 7.48 17.01 -1.81
C GLU A 116 8.75 17.84 -2.10
N ILE A 117 9.92 17.30 -1.76
CA ILE A 117 11.19 17.99 -1.93
C ILE A 117 11.80 17.54 -3.26
N GLU A 118 11.66 18.39 -4.28
CA GLU A 118 12.13 18.12 -5.65
C GLU A 118 13.65 17.98 -5.77
N SER A 119 14.42 18.44 -4.78
CA SER A 119 15.88 18.45 -4.75
C SER A 119 16.51 17.33 -3.92
N GLN A 120 15.78 16.25 -3.64
CA GLN A 120 16.35 15.10 -2.94
C GLN A 120 17.16 14.23 -3.89
N ASP A 121 18.34 13.82 -3.44
CA ASP A 121 19.10 12.75 -4.08
C ASP A 121 18.32 11.43 -4.04
N PHE A 122 18.72 10.48 -4.89
CA PHE A 122 18.03 9.20 -5.04
C PHE A 122 18.00 8.39 -3.74
N GLU A 123 19.06 8.44 -2.92
CA GLU A 123 19.13 7.72 -1.65
C GLU A 123 18.10 8.27 -0.66
N THR A 124 18.01 9.59 -0.52
CA THR A 124 17.00 10.25 0.33
C THR A 124 15.58 9.90 -0.12
N LEU A 125 15.33 9.90 -1.44
CA LEU A 125 14.04 9.53 -2.02
C LEU A 125 13.65 8.09 -1.67
N VAL A 126 14.58 7.13 -1.82
CA VAL A 126 14.34 5.72 -1.48
C VAL A 126 14.13 5.57 0.03
N LYS A 127 14.97 6.19 0.85
CA LYS A 127 14.84 6.20 2.31
C LYS A 127 13.48 6.72 2.77
N SER A 128 12.90 7.71 2.09
CA SER A 128 11.57 8.24 2.44
C SER A 128 10.43 7.27 2.16
N PHE A 129 10.57 6.41 1.15
CA PHE A 129 9.63 5.32 0.87
C PHE A 129 9.80 4.13 1.81
N ILE A 130 11.02 3.64 1.97
CA ILE A 130 11.33 2.43 2.75
C ILE A 130 11.39 2.67 4.27
N HIS A 131 11.21 3.92 4.72
CA HIS A 131 11.13 4.23 6.14
C HIS A 131 10.10 3.31 6.82
N PRO A 132 10.43 2.66 7.95
CA PRO A 132 9.58 1.62 8.55
C PRO A 132 8.11 2.03 8.77
N GLN A 133 7.88 3.25 9.28
CA GLN A 133 6.52 3.80 9.42
C GLN A 133 5.80 3.98 8.08
N ARG A 134 6.53 4.34 7.02
CA ARG A 134 5.94 4.52 5.68
C ARG A 134 5.53 3.17 5.13
N VAL A 135 6.41 2.17 5.17
CA VAL A 135 6.09 0.81 4.70
C VAL A 135 4.89 0.23 5.44
N LEU A 136 4.85 0.33 6.77
CA LEU A 136 3.69 -0.11 7.55
C LEU A 136 2.39 0.56 7.08
N ARG A 137 2.38 1.89 6.94
CA ARG A 137 1.20 2.61 6.44
C ARG A 137 0.85 2.25 5.00
N VAL A 138 1.85 2.01 4.16
CA VAL A 138 1.59 1.51 2.79
C VAL A 138 0.82 0.20 2.85
N LEU A 139 1.27 -0.74 3.68
CA LEU A 139 0.67 -2.05 3.84
C LEU A 139 -0.75 -1.99 4.45
N THR A 140 -0.98 -1.13 5.44
CA THR A 140 -2.25 -1.13 6.21
C THR A 140 -3.26 -0.10 5.77
N ASP A 141 -2.81 1.09 5.36
CA ASP A 141 -3.69 2.22 5.06
C ASP A 141 -3.88 2.43 3.56
N PHE A 142 -2.90 2.05 2.74
CA PHE A 142 -2.81 2.52 1.35
C PHE A 142 -2.87 1.43 0.29
N ILE A 143 -3.17 0.20 0.68
CA ILE A 143 -3.59 -0.87 -0.21
C ILE A 143 -5.10 -1.05 -0.05
N MET A 144 -5.80 -1.05 -1.17
CA MET A 144 -7.24 -1.26 -1.25
C MET A 144 -7.54 -2.44 -2.17
N PHE A 145 -8.58 -3.19 -1.82
CA PHE A 145 -9.13 -4.23 -2.67
C PHE A 145 -10.47 -3.76 -3.21
N THR A 146 -10.57 -3.70 -4.52
CA THR A 146 -11.76 -3.19 -5.20
C THR A 146 -12.35 -4.22 -6.14
N ARG A 147 -13.67 -4.22 -6.29
CA ARG A 147 -14.35 -5.08 -7.27
C ARG A 147 -14.77 -4.25 -8.47
N LYS A 148 -14.45 -4.74 -9.67
CA LYS A 148 -14.94 -4.22 -10.93
C LYS A 148 -15.25 -5.41 -11.82
N ASP A 149 -16.47 -5.48 -12.36
CA ASP A 149 -16.92 -6.57 -13.23
C ASP A 149 -16.68 -7.96 -12.59
N ASP A 150 -17.01 -8.09 -11.30
CA ASP A 150 -16.74 -9.26 -10.43
C ASP A 150 -15.26 -9.68 -10.23
N LEU A 151 -14.32 -8.92 -10.80
CA LEU A 151 -12.89 -9.15 -10.60
C LEU A 151 -12.36 -8.36 -9.40
N LEU A 152 -11.69 -9.07 -8.49
CA LEU A 152 -10.97 -8.46 -7.38
C LEU A 152 -9.67 -7.82 -7.89
N ASN A 153 -9.54 -6.52 -7.68
CA ASN A 153 -8.40 -5.72 -8.07
C ASN A 153 -7.70 -5.18 -6.83
N LYS A 154 -6.38 -5.35 -6.77
CA LYS A 154 -5.55 -4.74 -5.73
C LYS A 154 -4.99 -3.41 -6.23
N VAL A 155 -5.24 -2.35 -5.48
CA VAL A 155 -4.85 -0.98 -5.79
C VAL A 155 -3.98 -0.45 -4.66
N ILE A 156 -2.86 0.19 -5.00
CA ILE A 156 -2.05 0.96 -4.06
C ILE A 156 -2.23 2.45 -4.35
N LEU A 157 -2.32 3.28 -3.31
CA LEU A 157 -2.44 4.73 -3.49
C LEU A 157 -1.16 5.32 -4.08
N ARG A 158 -1.32 6.40 -4.83
CA ARG A 158 -0.23 7.21 -5.41
C ARG A 158 0.33 8.19 -4.37
N PRO A 159 1.54 8.75 -4.57
CA PRO A 159 2.17 9.62 -3.56
C PRO A 159 1.30 10.82 -3.16
N HIS A 160 0.69 11.50 -4.14
CA HIS A 160 -0.18 12.65 -3.86
C HIS A 160 -1.45 12.26 -3.09
N GLN A 161 -1.99 11.06 -3.31
CA GLN A 161 -3.17 10.56 -2.58
C GLN A 161 -2.80 10.26 -1.12
N MET A 162 -1.68 9.58 -0.88
CA MET A 162 -1.16 9.31 0.47
C MET A 162 -0.92 10.61 1.25
N ARG A 163 -0.38 11.63 0.58
CA ARG A 163 -0.18 12.97 1.15
C ARG A 163 -1.50 13.67 1.44
N ALA A 164 -2.46 13.63 0.53
CA ALA A 164 -3.79 14.20 0.74
C ALA A 164 -4.46 13.58 1.97
N VAL A 165 -4.43 12.25 2.12
CA VAL A 165 -4.95 11.55 3.30
C VAL A 165 -4.30 12.09 4.58
N GLY A 166 -2.95 12.13 4.63
CA GLY A 166 -2.24 12.63 5.81
C GLY A 166 -2.57 14.08 6.15
N ARG A 167 -2.63 14.96 5.15
CA ARG A 167 -2.96 16.39 5.34
C ARG A 167 -4.40 16.59 5.81
N VAL A 168 -5.35 15.80 5.29
CA VAL A 168 -6.76 15.87 5.72
C VAL A 168 -6.93 15.40 7.16
N LEU A 169 -6.33 14.27 7.55
CA LEU A 169 -6.40 13.77 8.92
C LEU A 169 -5.76 14.74 9.92
N ASN A 170 -4.59 15.28 9.60
CA ASN A 170 -3.93 16.28 10.45
C ASN A 170 -4.75 17.57 10.57
N ARG A 171 -5.42 17.98 9.49
CA ARG A 171 -6.30 19.16 9.51
C ARG A 171 -7.54 18.91 10.35
N ALA A 172 -8.19 17.76 10.20
CA ALA A 172 -9.40 17.38 10.93
C ALA A 172 -9.16 17.27 12.44
N ALA A 173 -7.95 16.84 12.85
CA ALA A 173 -7.57 16.77 14.26
C ALA A 173 -7.31 18.15 14.89
N GLY A 174 -7.14 19.20 14.09
CA GLY A 174 -6.88 20.55 14.56
C GLY A 174 -8.18 21.33 14.83
N PRO A 175 -8.30 22.07 15.95
CA PRO A 175 -9.56 22.73 16.35
C PRO A 175 -9.92 23.94 15.47
N ALA A 176 -8.94 24.53 14.77
CA ALA A 176 -9.11 25.82 14.10
C ALA A 176 -9.74 25.74 12.70
N LYS A 177 -9.49 24.66 11.94
CA LYS A 177 -9.77 24.62 10.50
C LYS A 177 -10.88 23.60 10.18
N LYS A 178 -12.11 24.09 9.96
CA LYS A 178 -13.31 23.25 9.75
C LYS A 178 -13.64 22.91 8.29
N ARG A 179 -12.92 23.46 7.31
CA ARG A 179 -13.17 23.26 5.86
C ARG A 179 -11.86 23.02 5.14
N GLY A 180 -11.84 22.26 4.05
CA GLY A 180 -10.64 22.02 3.25
C GLY A 180 -10.99 21.67 1.80
N LEU A 181 -10.04 21.90 0.90
CA LEU A 181 -10.15 21.55 -0.52
C LEU A 181 -8.95 20.69 -0.90
N VAL A 182 -9.22 19.51 -1.46
CA VAL A 182 -8.21 18.67 -2.11
C VAL A 182 -8.46 18.72 -3.60
N TRP A 183 -7.53 19.34 -4.35
CA TRP A 183 -7.63 19.45 -5.79
C TRP A 183 -6.85 18.33 -6.47
N HIS A 184 -7.56 17.44 -7.17
CA HIS A 184 -6.99 16.36 -7.96
C HIS A 184 -7.44 16.48 -9.42
N THR A 185 -6.58 16.17 -10.37
CA THR A 185 -6.93 16.10 -11.80
C THR A 185 -7.93 14.96 -12.08
N GLN A 186 -8.67 15.03 -13.19
CA GLN A 186 -9.57 13.94 -13.61
C GLN A 186 -8.76 12.65 -13.89
N GLY A 187 -9.32 11.49 -13.54
CA GLY A 187 -8.65 10.19 -13.72
C GLY A 187 -7.49 9.89 -12.74
N SER A 188 -7.23 10.76 -11.76
CA SER A 188 -6.19 10.55 -10.74
C SER A 188 -6.53 9.53 -9.65
N GLY A 189 -7.78 9.06 -9.61
CA GLY A 189 -8.28 8.14 -8.57
C GLY A 189 -8.78 8.84 -7.31
N LYS A 190 -9.45 10.00 -7.43
CA LYS A 190 -9.98 10.79 -6.30
C LYS A 190 -10.82 9.95 -5.33
N THR A 191 -11.62 9.05 -5.87
CA THR A 191 -12.45 8.10 -5.12
C THR A 191 -11.65 7.29 -4.10
N TYR A 192 -10.48 6.74 -4.48
CA TYR A 192 -9.62 5.99 -3.55
C TYR A 192 -9.12 6.86 -2.40
N THR A 193 -8.81 8.13 -2.69
CA THR A 193 -8.43 9.10 -1.65
C THR A 193 -9.58 9.38 -0.69
N MET A 194 -10.79 9.59 -1.20
CA MET A 194 -11.99 9.83 -0.38
C MET A 194 -12.33 8.64 0.51
N ILE A 195 -12.32 7.42 -0.03
CA ILE A 195 -12.57 6.19 0.74
C ILE A 195 -11.52 6.03 1.84
N THR A 196 -10.24 6.22 1.51
CA THR A 196 -9.16 6.08 2.48
C THR A 196 -9.30 7.13 3.60
N ILE A 197 -9.64 8.38 3.26
CA ILE A 197 -9.90 9.43 4.27
C ILE A 197 -11.06 9.01 5.18
N ALA A 198 -12.20 8.60 4.61
CA ALA A 198 -13.37 8.20 5.38
C ALA A 198 -13.05 7.04 6.33
N LYS A 199 -12.38 5.99 5.83
CA LYS A 199 -11.91 4.85 6.62
C LYS A 199 -11.03 5.31 7.78
N LYS A 200 -10.01 6.13 7.49
CA LYS A 200 -9.08 6.59 8.52
C LYS A 200 -9.73 7.54 9.54
N LEU A 201 -10.73 8.34 9.16
CA LEU A 201 -11.48 9.15 10.12
C LEU A 201 -12.28 8.28 11.09
N ILE A 202 -12.88 7.20 10.61
CA ILE A 202 -13.69 6.29 11.43
C ILE A 202 -12.79 5.43 12.35
N GLU A 203 -11.67 4.94 11.85
CA GLU A 203 -10.76 4.06 12.60
C GLU A 203 -9.86 4.79 13.61
N ASP A 204 -9.62 6.09 13.43
CA ASP A 204 -8.68 6.84 14.25
C ASP A 204 -9.34 7.30 15.56
N PRO A 205 -8.87 6.82 16.73
CA PRO A 205 -9.51 7.10 18.02
C PRO A 205 -9.57 8.59 18.38
N ARG A 206 -8.76 9.44 17.74
CA ARG A 206 -8.77 10.89 17.96
C ARG A 206 -10.08 11.57 17.55
N PHE A 207 -10.90 10.92 16.72
CA PHE A 207 -12.13 11.51 16.18
C PHE A 207 -13.42 11.03 16.86
N ASP A 208 -13.32 10.21 17.92
CA ASP A 208 -14.45 9.78 18.75
C ASP A 208 -15.65 9.22 17.94
N ASN A 209 -15.39 8.19 17.13
CA ASN A 209 -16.37 7.50 16.28
C ASN A 209 -17.23 8.45 15.41
N PRO A 210 -16.61 9.20 14.47
CA PRO A 210 -17.30 10.25 13.74
C PRO A 210 -18.29 9.70 12.70
N THR A 211 -19.38 10.43 12.48
CA THR A 211 -20.25 10.20 11.32
C THR A 211 -19.63 10.81 10.06
N VAL A 212 -19.32 9.98 9.06
CA VAL A 212 -18.79 10.43 7.77
C VAL A 212 -19.87 10.38 6.69
N LEU A 213 -20.28 11.55 6.18
CA LEU A 213 -21.17 11.66 5.03
C LEU A 213 -20.36 11.86 3.74
N MET A 214 -20.42 10.89 2.82
CA MET A 214 -19.77 10.96 1.52
C MET A 214 -20.81 11.21 0.42
N LEU A 215 -20.73 12.36 -0.25
CA LEU A 215 -21.63 12.73 -1.34
C LEU A 215 -20.91 12.55 -2.68
N VAL A 216 -21.51 11.76 -3.58
CA VAL A 216 -20.98 11.44 -4.91
C VAL A 216 -22.08 11.53 -5.97
N ASP A 217 -21.69 11.80 -7.21
CA ASP A 217 -22.63 11.84 -8.34
C ASP A 217 -22.87 10.42 -8.91
N ARG A 218 -24.11 10.17 -9.38
CA ARG A 218 -24.84 8.89 -9.33
C ARG A 218 -24.28 7.70 -10.13
N ASN A 219 -23.48 7.88 -11.18
CA ASN A 219 -23.45 6.85 -12.24
C ASN A 219 -22.25 5.89 -12.26
N GLU A 220 -21.15 6.14 -11.55
CA GLU A 220 -19.97 5.24 -11.58
C GLU A 220 -19.44 4.83 -10.21
N LEU A 221 -19.82 5.55 -9.15
CA LEU A 221 -19.17 5.43 -7.85
C LEU A 221 -19.92 4.54 -6.84
N GLU A 222 -21.24 4.38 -6.93
CA GLU A 222 -22.00 3.64 -5.89
C GLU A 222 -21.61 2.15 -5.80
N GLN A 223 -21.54 1.42 -6.91
CA GLN A 223 -21.18 -0.01 -6.86
C GLN A 223 -19.74 -0.26 -6.40
N GLN A 224 -18.79 0.59 -6.81
CA GLN A 224 -17.41 0.51 -6.33
C GLN A 224 -17.29 0.94 -4.87
N LEU A 225 -17.98 2.02 -4.45
CA LEU A 225 -17.94 2.51 -3.08
C LEU A 225 -18.53 1.53 -2.09
N PHE A 226 -19.73 1.01 -2.34
CA PHE A 226 -20.36 0.07 -1.41
C PHE A 226 -19.57 -1.24 -1.35
N GLY A 227 -19.11 -1.79 -2.48
CA GLY A 227 -18.23 -2.97 -2.50
C GLY A 227 -16.93 -2.76 -1.71
N ASN A 228 -16.32 -1.58 -1.83
CA ASN A 228 -15.06 -1.22 -1.14
C ASN A 228 -15.25 -0.87 0.33
N LEU A 229 -16.36 -0.22 0.68
CA LEU A 229 -16.70 0.13 2.06
C LEU A 229 -17.05 -1.14 2.83
N THR A 230 -17.88 -2.03 2.26
CA THR A 230 -18.21 -3.33 2.87
C THR A 230 -16.97 -4.22 3.02
N SER A 231 -16.07 -4.25 2.03
CA SER A 231 -14.80 -4.98 2.14
C SER A 231 -13.82 -4.38 3.15
N CYS A 232 -13.96 -3.09 3.48
CA CYS A 232 -13.24 -2.40 4.55
C CYS A 232 -13.99 -2.42 5.90
N GLY A 233 -15.13 -3.12 6.00
CA GLY A 233 -15.93 -3.20 7.24
C GLY A 233 -16.79 -1.96 7.55
N LEU A 234 -16.96 -1.06 6.59
CA LEU A 234 -17.72 0.17 6.70
C LEU A 234 -19.03 0.03 5.91
N GLY A 235 -20.16 -0.05 6.60
CA GLY A 235 -21.47 -0.09 5.93
C GLY A 235 -22.56 -0.64 6.81
N THR A 236 -23.47 0.22 7.26
CA THR A 236 -24.79 -0.20 7.71
C THR A 236 -25.64 -0.53 6.49
N LYS A 237 -26.33 -1.67 6.52
CA LYS A 237 -27.49 -1.90 5.66
C LYS A 237 -28.47 -0.75 5.95
N ALA A 238 -28.68 0.15 4.99
CA ALA A 238 -29.93 0.87 4.95
C ALA A 238 -31.02 -0.18 4.74
N GLY A 239 -32.03 -0.18 5.61
CA GLY A 239 -33.18 -1.09 5.54
C GLY A 239 -33.99 -0.92 4.28
#